data_AF-A0A316EUQ4-F1
#
_entry.id   AF-A0A316EUQ4-F1
#
_cell.length_a   1.000
_cell.length_b   1.000
_cell.length_c   1.000
_cell.angle_alpha   90.00
_cell.angle_beta   90.00
_cell.angle_gamma   90.00
#
_symmetry.space_group_name_H-M   'P 1'
#
loop_
_entity.id
_entity.type
_entity.pdbx_description
1 polymer ?
#
loop_
_entity_poly.entity_id
_entity_poly.type
_entity_poly.pdbx_seq_one_letter_code
_entity_poly.pdbx_strand_id
1 'polypeptide(L)' 'MYSNLTPDTIRSLEQMVQLIEQNPKDPRIADGIAQLKASASAIVDASLAEPAAHARNAARVVADGLMAAAAVCERLRGD' A
#
# COMPACT_ATOMS: atom_id res chain seq x y z
N MET A 1 0.11 3.67 -19.02
CA MET A 1 -0.54 3.88 -17.69
C MET A 1 0.09 2.91 -16.72
N TYR A 2 0.48 3.33 -15.52
CA TYR A 2 1.01 2.40 -14.52
C TYR A 2 -0.06 1.35 -14.17
N SER A 3 0.07 0.15 -14.73
CA SER A 3 -0.81 -1.00 -14.49
C SER A 3 -0.54 -1.70 -13.15
N ASN A 4 0.24 -1.09 -12.26
CA ASN A 4 0.72 -1.75 -11.03
C ASN A 4 -0.19 -1.57 -9.82
N LEU A 5 -1.18 -0.67 -9.88
CA LEU A 5 -2.36 -0.77 -9.01
C LEU A 5 -3.36 -1.66 -9.74
N THR A 6 -3.18 -2.96 -9.56
CA THR A 6 -4.17 -3.92 -10.04
C THR A 6 -5.51 -3.64 -9.33
N PRO A 7 -6.65 -3.95 -9.97
CA PRO A 7 -7.95 -3.92 -9.30
C PRO A 7 -7.94 -4.67 -7.95
N ASP A 8 -7.08 -5.68 -7.81
CA ASP A 8 -6.90 -6.43 -6.58
C ASP A 8 -6.22 -5.63 -5.47
N THR A 9 -5.28 -4.73 -5.80
CA THR A 9 -4.67 -3.83 -4.81
C THR A 9 -5.70 -2.83 -4.27
N ILE A 10 -6.56 -2.29 -5.15
CA ILE A 10 -7.66 -1.40 -4.75
C ILE A 10 -8.66 -2.15 -3.87
N ARG A 11 -9.09 -3.35 -4.30
CA ARG A 11 -9.99 -4.21 -3.51
C ARG A 11 -9.40 -4.56 -2.14
N SER A 12 -8.10 -4.83 -2.07
CA SER A 12 -7.41 -5.12 -0.81
C SER A 12 -7.41 -3.92 0.14
N LEU A 13 -7.20 -2.71 -0.38
CA LEU A 13 -7.31 -1.47 0.40
C LEU A 13 -8.73 -1.25 0.94
N GLU A 14 -9.76 -1.45 0.12
CA GLU A 14 -11.16 -1.33 0.54
C GLU A 14 -11.51 -2.35 1.63
N GLN A 15 -11.05 -3.60 1.50
CA GLN A 15 -11.22 -4.61 2.53
C GLN A 15 -10.53 -4.24 3.84
N MET A 16 -9.33 -3.65 3.79
CA MET A 16 -8.65 -3.17 4.99
C MET A 16 -9.43 -2.07 5.70
N VAL A 17 -10.00 -1.11 4.96
CA VAL A 17 -10.85 -0.05 5.54
C VAL A 17 -12.04 -0.66 6.26
N GLN A 18 -12.75 -1.61 5.64
CA GLN A 18 -13.88 -2.30 6.27
C GLN A 18 -13.48 -3.05 7.54
N LEU A 19 -12.33 -3.73 7.54
CA LEU A 19 -11.83 -4.44 8.72
C LEU A 19 -11.54 -3.47 9.87
N ILE A 20 -10.92 -2.32 9.58
CA ILE A 20 -10.62 -1.31 10.59
C ILE A 20 -11.90 -0.69 11.18
N GLU A 21 -12.89 -0.40 10.34
CA GLU A 21 -14.17 0.15 10.78
C GLU A 21 -14.96 -0.83 11.66
N GLN A 22 -14.93 -2.12 11.33
CA GLN A 22 -15.65 -3.16 12.08
C GLN A 22 -14.93 -3.55 13.37
N ASN A 23 -13.61 -3.71 13.31
CA ASN A 23 -12.79 -4.12 14.43
C ASN A 23 -11.33 -3.65 14.22
N PRO A 24 -10.94 -2.49 14.74
CA PRO A 24 -9.59 -1.95 14.54
C PRO A 24 -8.48 -2.82 15.14
N LYS A 25 -8.83 -3.76 16.03
CA LYS A 25 -7.89 -4.73 16.64
C LYS A 25 -7.85 -6.08 15.92
N ASP A 26 -8.49 -6.21 14.76
CA ASP A 26 -8.47 -7.44 13.99
C ASP A 26 -7.02 -7.77 13.55
N PRO A 27 -6.51 -8.98 13.85
CA PRO A 27 -5.13 -9.36 13.52
C PRO A 27 -4.87 -9.33 12.01
N ARG A 28 -5.89 -9.52 11.16
CA ARG A 28 -5.76 -9.44 9.70
C ARG A 28 -5.35 -8.06 9.20
N ILE A 29 -5.59 -7.01 10.00
CA ILE A 29 -5.11 -5.65 9.69
C ILE A 29 -3.59 -5.60 9.73
N ALA A 30 -2.93 -6.36 10.62
CA ALA A 30 -1.48 -6.46 10.67
C ALA A 30 -0.90 -7.07 9.39
N ASP A 31 -1.53 -8.13 8.88
CA ASP A 31 -1.14 -8.78 7.63
C ASP A 31 -1.34 -7.84 6.44
N GLY A 32 -2.46 -7.10 6.42
CA GLY A 32 -2.71 -6.07 5.41
C GLY A 32 -1.67 -4.94 5.44
N ILE A 33 -1.31 -4.43 6.61
CA ILE A 33 -0.24 -3.42 6.78
C ILE A 33 1.08 -3.95 6.24
N ALA A 34 1.45 -5.19 6.58
CA ALA A 34 2.67 -5.82 6.08
C ALA A 34 2.64 -5.96 4.54
N GLN A 35 1.50 -6.32 3.97
CA GLN A 35 1.31 -6.43 2.52
C GLN A 35 1.41 -5.07 1.81
N LEU A 36 0.87 -3.99 2.40
CA LEU A 36 1.03 -2.63 1.86
C LEU A 36 2.50 -2.20 1.84
N LYS A 37 3.22 -2.42 2.94
CA LYS A 37 4.66 -2.11 3.04
C LYS A 37 5.50 -2.93 2.07
N ALA A 38 5.19 -4.22 1.91
CA ALA A 38 5.85 -5.11 0.96
C ALA A 38 5.60 -4.67 -0.50
N SER A 39 4.35 -4.31 -0.82
CA SER A 39 3.98 -3.81 -2.16
C SER A 39 4.67 -2.49 -2.47
N ALA A 40 4.73 -1.56 -1.51
CA ALA A 40 5.45 -0.30 -1.66
C ALA A 40 6.93 -0.53 -1.95
N SER A 41 7.58 -1.43 -1.19
CA SER A 41 9.00 -1.77 -1.39
C SER A 41 9.24 -2.38 -2.77
N ALA A 42 8.41 -3.33 -3.19
CA ALA A 42 8.51 -3.95 -4.51
C ALA A 42 8.34 -2.94 -5.66
N ILE A 43 7.46 -1.95 -5.50
CA ILE A 43 7.28 -0.87 -6.48
C ILE A 43 8.51 0.04 -6.55
N VAL A 44 9.10 0.38 -5.40
CA VAL A 44 10.34 1.16 -5.35
C VAL A 44 11.48 0.41 -6.04
N ASP A 45 11.67 -0.87 -5.72
CA ASP A 45 12.74 -1.68 -6.31
C ASP A 45 12.57 -1.80 -7.83
N ALA A 46 11.34 -2.08 -8.30
CA ALA A 46 11.04 -2.13 -9.72
C ALA A 46 11.28 -0.78 -10.42
N SER A 47 11.02 0.34 -9.73
CA SER A 47 11.23 1.68 -10.28
C SER A 47 12.70 2.02 -10.53
N LEU A 48 13.64 1.40 -9.81
CA LEU A 48 15.07 1.67 -10.00
C LEU A 48 15.58 1.20 -11.36
N ALA A 49 14.94 0.17 -11.93
CA ALA A 49 15.26 -0.36 -13.25
C ALA A 49 14.59 0.42 -14.39
N GLU A 50 13.67 1.34 -14.10
CA GLU A 50 12.89 2.06 -15.12
C GLU A 50 13.68 3.25 -15.66
N PRO A 51 14.03 3.30 -16.96
CA PRO A 51 14.82 4.40 -17.54
C PRO A 51 14.03 5.72 -17.63
N ALA A 52 12.71 5.69 -17.74
CA ALA A 52 11.91 6.89 -17.87
C ALA A 52 11.69 7.60 -16.53
N ALA A 53 12.16 8.86 -16.42
CA ALA A 53 12.05 9.64 -15.18
C ALA A 53 10.59 9.85 -14.72
N HIS A 54 9.67 10.12 -15.66
CA HIS A 54 8.26 10.28 -15.34
C HIS A 54 7.66 9.00 -14.75
N ALA A 55 8.13 7.84 -15.22
CA ALA A 55 7.65 6.56 -14.75
C ALA A 55 8.18 6.27 -13.34
N ARG A 56 9.48 6.44 -13.09
CA ARG A 56 10.07 6.36 -11.74
C ARG A 56 9.34 7.24 -10.73
N ASN A 57 9.05 8.50 -11.10
CA ASN A 57 8.34 9.42 -10.24
C ASN A 57 6.93 8.94 -9.93
N ALA A 58 6.20 8.42 -10.92
CA ALA A 58 4.88 7.84 -10.70
C ALA A 58 4.92 6.62 -9.76
N ALA A 59 5.88 5.71 -9.95
CA ALA A 59 6.09 4.58 -9.06
C ALA A 59 6.38 5.03 -7.63
N ARG A 60 7.20 6.07 -7.45
CA ARG A 60 7.52 6.62 -6.14
C ARG A 60 6.29 7.19 -5.43
N VAL A 61 5.46 7.96 -6.14
CA VAL A 61 4.19 8.48 -5.61
C VAL A 61 3.27 7.35 -5.15
N VAL A 62 3.16 6.27 -5.93
CA VAL A 62 2.34 5.11 -5.55
C VAL A 62 2.88 4.43 -4.29
N ALA A 63 4.20 4.18 -4.24
CA ALA A 63 4.83 3.56 -3.08
C ALA A 63 4.67 4.40 -1.81
N ASP A 64 4.87 5.71 -1.90
CA ASP A 64 4.69 6.63 -0.78
C ASP A 64 3.22 6.65 -0.30
N GLY A 65 2.25 6.57 -1.23
CA GLY A 65 0.82 6.43 -0.90
C GLY A 65 0.49 5.15 -0.14
N LEU A 66 1.07 4.01 -0.54
CA LEU A 66 0.89 2.73 0.17
C LEU A 66 1.51 2.75 1.57
N MET A 67 2.68 3.36 1.73
CA MET A 67 3.33 3.54 3.03
C MET A 67 2.52 4.45 3.95
N ALA A 68 1.96 5.54 3.42
CA ALA A 68 1.08 6.43 4.17
C ALA A 68 -0.20 5.70 4.62
N ALA A 69 -0.82 4.91 3.74
CA ALA A 69 -1.98 4.10 4.09
C ALA A 69 -1.66 3.10 5.22
N ALA A 70 -0.51 2.41 5.14
CA ALA A 70 -0.05 1.49 6.17
C ALA A 70 0.14 2.21 7.52
N ALA A 71 0.77 3.39 7.54
CA ALA A 71 0.96 4.18 8.75
C ALA A 71 -0.35 4.67 9.37
N VAL A 72 -1.35 5.03 8.55
CA VAL A 72 -2.70 5.37 9.04
C VAL A 72 -3.36 4.16 9.69
N CYS A 73 -3.26 2.98 9.07
CA CYS A 73 -3.82 1.75 9.64
C CYS A 73 -3.18 1.38 10.99
N GLU A 74 -1.86 1.55 11.13
CA GLU A 74 -1.14 1.36 12.41
C GLU A 74 -1.68 2.30 13.49
N ARG A 75 -1.83 3.59 13.18
CA ARG A 75 -2.38 4.58 14.11
C ARG A 75 -3.83 4.27 14.51
N LEU A 76 -4.65 3.80 13.58
CA LEU A 76 -6.05 3.45 13.85
C LEU A 76 -6.18 2.21 14.73
N ARG A 77 -5.20 1.29 14.67
CA ARG A 77 -5.11 0.13 15.56
C ARG A 77 -4.68 0.50 16.99
N GLY A 78 -4.05 1.65 17.16
CA GLY A 78 -3.57 2.16 18.45
C GLY A 78 -2.11 1.85 18.76
N ASP A 79 -1.29 1.59 17.73
CA ASP A 79 0.18 1.51 17.84
C ASP A 79 0.86 2.87 17.58
#